data_AF-A0A950RSH7-F1
#
_entry.id   AF-A0A950RSH7-F1
#
_cell.length_a   1.000
_cell.length_b   1.000
_cell.length_c   1.000
_cell.angle_alpha   90.00
_cell.angle_beta   90.00
_cell.angle_gamma   90.00
#
_symmetry.space_group_name_H-M   'P 1'
#
loop_
_entity.id
_entity.type
_entity.pdbx_description
1 polymer ?
#
loop_
_entity_poly.entity_id
_entity_poly.type
_entity_poly.pdbx_seq_one_letter_code
_entity_poly.pdbx_strand_id
1 'polypeptide(L)'
;MTPEEYLAIPYVLVVESVEGPDGQWFRRAMYPELGIVGEAISPLDAIAKLEEARVQTILSRLERGEPVPVPRAPLREEIGGLDPEKLGFARWLVEQKRVAEE
;
A
#
# COMPACT_ATOMS: atom_id res chain seq x y z
N MET A 1 5.24 16.08 -10.14
CA MET A 1 4.63 14.97 -9.40
C MET A 1 4.01 15.55 -8.14
N THR A 2 2.72 15.33 -7.89
CA THR A 2 2.02 15.81 -6.69
C THR A 2 2.33 14.94 -5.47
N PRO A 3 2.07 15.40 -4.23
CA PRO A 3 2.21 14.55 -3.04
C PRO A 3 1.42 13.24 -3.14
N GLU A 4 0.21 13.28 -3.72
CA GLU A 4 -0.63 12.11 -3.95
C GLU A 4 0.03 11.12 -4.91
N GLU A 5 0.63 11.61 -6.01
CA GLU A 5 1.38 10.76 -6.94
C GLU A 5 2.61 10.13 -6.29
N TYR A 6 3.30 10.82 -5.37
CA TYR A 6 4.41 10.23 -4.62
C TYR A 6 3.95 9.15 -3.63
N LEU A 7 2.81 9.36 -2.97
CA LEU A 7 2.22 8.36 -2.06
C LEU A 7 1.69 7.12 -2.80
N ALA A 8 1.38 7.25 -4.09
CA ALA A 8 0.96 6.15 -4.94
C ALA A 8 2.12 5.32 -5.52
N ILE A 9 3.39 5.67 -5.24
CA ILE A 9 4.56 4.90 -5.69
C ILE A 9 4.60 3.54 -4.97
N PRO A 10 4.60 2.42 -5.69
CA PRO A 10 4.71 1.11 -5.07
C PRO A 10 6.16 0.74 -4.71
N TYR A 11 6.39 0.50 -3.42
CA TYR A 11 7.65 0.03 -2.83
C TYR A 11 7.59 -1.46 -2.47
N VAL A 12 8.74 -2.14 -2.39
CA VAL A 12 8.77 -3.56 -2.00
C VAL A 12 8.58 -3.68 -0.49
N LEU A 13 7.48 -4.30 -0.08
CA LEU A 13 7.28 -4.69 1.31
C LEU A 13 8.10 -5.96 1.60
N VAL A 14 9.00 -5.87 2.58
CA VAL A 14 9.66 -7.04 3.18
C VAL A 14 9.16 -7.17 4.61
N VAL A 15 8.79 -8.38 5.02
CA VAL A 15 8.43 -8.70 6.40
C VAL A 15 9.23 -9.91 6.86
N GLU A 16 9.95 -9.76 7.96
CA GLU A 16 10.75 -10.82 8.57
C GLU A 16 10.39 -11.00 10.04
N SER A 17 10.66 -12.20 10.58
CA SER A 17 10.58 -12.47 12.01
C SER A 17 11.98 -12.35 12.60
N VAL A 18 12.14 -11.53 13.63
CA VAL A 18 13.43 -11.19 14.22
C VAL A 18 13.37 -11.53 15.71
N GLU A 19 14.42 -12.15 16.22
CA GLU A 19 14.61 -12.37 17.65
C GLU A 19 15.18 -11.10 18.30
N GLY A 20 14.48 -10.57 19.29
CA GLY A 20 14.89 -9.41 20.07
C GLY A 20 15.98 -9.75 21.09
N PRO A 21 16.62 -8.73 21.68
CA PRO A 21 17.68 -8.92 22.68
C PRO A 21 17.22 -9.67 23.94
N ASP A 22 15.92 -9.70 24.21
CA ASP A 22 15.26 -10.40 25.31
C ASP A 22 14.78 -11.81 24.95
N GLY A 23 15.10 -12.29 23.73
CA GLY A 23 14.63 -13.57 23.20
C GLY A 23 13.18 -13.53 22.69
N GLN A 24 12.50 -12.37 22.73
CA GLN A 24 11.15 -12.25 22.20
C GLN A 24 11.19 -12.08 20.68
N TRP A 25 10.33 -12.82 20.00
CA TRP A 25 10.20 -12.72 18.55
C TRP A 25 9.19 -11.66 18.16
N PHE A 26 9.57 -10.77 17.25
CA PHE A 26 8.71 -9.75 16.67
C PHE A 26 8.78 -9.76 15.14
N ARG A 27 7.88 -9.05 14.49
CA ARG A 27 7.88 -8.82 13.05
C ARG A 27 8.47 -7.46 12.76
N ARG A 28 9.45 -7.45 11.85
CA ARG A 28 9.98 -6.23 11.24
C ARG A 28 9.47 -6.15 9.81
N ALA A 29 8.67 -5.13 9.53
CA ALA A 29 8.28 -4.74 8.19
C ALA A 29 9.20 -3.62 7.71
N MET A 30 9.55 -3.60 6.42
CA MET A 30 10.40 -2.56 5.85
C MET A 30 10.06 -2.25 4.40
N TYR A 31 10.36 -1.01 4.01
CA TYR A 31 10.50 -0.57 2.63
C TYR A 31 11.97 -0.29 2.37
N PRO A 32 12.75 -1.25 1.82
CA PRO A 32 14.19 -1.10 1.64
C PRO A 32 14.54 0.13 0.80
N GLU A 33 13.73 0.46 -0.19
CA GLU A 33 13.95 1.64 -1.05
C GLU A 33 13.86 2.97 -0.28
N LEU A 34 13.12 3.01 0.84
CA LEU A 34 12.95 4.20 1.68
C LEU A 34 13.83 4.20 2.92
N GLY A 35 14.40 3.05 3.31
CA GLY A 35 15.23 2.90 4.50
C GLY A 35 14.46 3.03 5.81
N ILE A 36 13.17 2.69 5.80
CA ILE A 36 12.27 2.78 6.96
C ILE A 36 11.78 1.41 7.40
N VAL A 37 11.45 1.31 8.68
CA VAL A 37 11.02 0.06 9.31
C VAL A 37 9.81 0.30 10.24
N GLY A 38 8.97 -0.72 10.38
CA GLY A 38 7.93 -0.82 11.39
C GLY A 38 8.06 -2.15 12.15
N GLU A 39 8.00 -2.11 13.48
CA GLU A 39 8.21 -3.29 14.33
C GLU A 39 7.03 -3.50 15.29
N ALA A 40 6.55 -4.74 15.38
CA ALA A 40 5.50 -5.15 16.32
C ALA A 40 5.47 -6.67 16.47
N ILE A 41 4.79 -7.17 17.52
CA ILE A 41 4.57 -8.62 17.69
C ILE A 41 3.71 -9.18 16.54
N SER A 42 2.68 -8.44 16.13
CA SER A 42 1.80 -8.78 15.01
C SER A 42 2.39 -8.32 13.67
N PRO A 43 2.35 -9.14 12.60
CA PRO A 43 2.73 -8.70 11.26
C PRO A 43 1.88 -7.52 10.77
N LEU A 44 0.58 -7.50 11.07
CA LEU A 44 -0.32 -6.43 10.62
C LEU A 44 0.03 -5.10 11.29
N ASP A 45 0.34 -5.13 12.59
CA ASP A 45 0.72 -3.93 13.33
C ASP A 45 2.10 -3.41 12.87
N ALA A 46 3.03 -4.31 12.53
CA ALA A 46 4.33 -3.93 12.00
C ALA A 46 4.19 -3.22 10.64
N ILE A 47 3.31 -3.75 9.77
CA ILE A 47 2.97 -3.12 8.50
C ILE A 47 2.28 -1.77 8.73
N ALA A 48 1.29 -1.68 9.63
CA ALA A 48 0.60 -0.42 9.92
C ALA A 48 1.59 0.69 10.36
N LYS A 49 2.53 0.37 11.25
CA LYS A 49 3.58 1.30 11.66
C LYS A 49 4.50 1.71 10.50
N LEU A 50 4.83 0.75 9.62
CA LEU A 50 5.62 1.02 8.42
C LEU A 50 4.89 1.97 7.45
N GLU A 51 3.58 1.78 7.28
CA GLU A 51 2.73 2.64 6.42
C GLU A 51 2.69 4.08 6.94
N GLU A 52 2.52 4.26 8.26
CA GLU A 52 2.59 5.57 8.90
C GLU A 52 3.97 6.22 8.66
N ALA A 53 5.06 5.46 8.88
CA ALA A 53 6.42 5.94 8.63
C ALA A 53 6.66 6.29 7.15
N ARG A 54 6.05 5.56 6.21
CA ARG A 54 6.14 5.85 4.77
C ARG A 54 5.55 7.22 4.46
N VAL A 55 4.32 7.47 4.90
CA VAL A 55 3.63 8.74 4.64
C VAL A 55 4.44 9.90 5.21
N GLN A 56 4.85 9.80 6.47
CA GLN A 56 5.63 10.85 7.14
C GLN A 56 6.96 11.12 6.44
N THR A 57 7.69 10.07 6.05
CA THR A 57 8.99 10.19 5.38
C THR A 57 8.85 10.85 4.01
N ILE A 58 7.87 10.45 3.21
CA ILE A 58 7.64 11.01 1.88
C ILE A 58 7.27 12.49 1.99
N LEU A 59 6.28 12.83 2.81
CA LEU A 59 5.84 14.22 2.98
C LEU A 59 6.97 15.12 3.51
N SER A 60 7.72 14.65 4.51
CA SER A 60 8.85 15.39 5.08
C SER A 60 9.95 15.66 4.05
N ARG A 61 10.27 14.69 3.18
CA ARG A 61 11.25 14.89 2.10
C ARG A 61 10.75 15.92 1.09
N LEU A 62 9.48 15.85 0.70
CA LEU A 62 8.88 16.80 -0.23
C LEU A 62 8.90 18.23 0.32
N GLU A 63 8.54 18.42 1.60
CA GLU A 63 8.60 19.72 2.28
C GLU A 63 10.02 20.30 2.30
N ARG A 64 11.03 19.44 2.46
CA ARG A 64 12.46 19.82 2.47
C ARG A 64 13.06 19.99 1.06
N GLY A 65 12.31 19.68 0.00
CA GLY A 65 12.83 19.64 -1.37
C GLY A 65 13.84 18.52 -1.62
N GLU A 66 13.81 17.46 -0.81
CA GLU A 66 14.68 16.28 -0.94
C GLU A 66 14.11 15.25 -1.91
N PRO A 67 14.97 14.48 -2.60
CA PRO A 67 14.51 13.45 -3.52
C PRO A 67 13.80 12.30 -2.80
N VAL A 68 12.63 11.93 -3.31
CA VAL A 68 11.91 10.70 -2.94
C VAL A 68 12.25 9.61 -3.95
N PRO A 69 12.65 8.39 -3.52
CA PRO A 69 12.88 7.26 -4.41
C PRO A 69 11.64 6.91 -5.24
N VAL A 70 11.80 6.78 -6.57
CA VAL A 70 10.71 6.42 -7.49
C VAL A 70 11.10 5.14 -8.26
N PRO A 71 11.20 3.98 -7.60
CA PRO A 71 11.65 2.73 -8.25
C PRO A 71 10.64 2.18 -9.26
N ARG A 72 9.38 2.59 -9.14
CA ARG A 72 8.26 2.17 -10.00
C ARG A 72 7.37 3.38 -10.26
N ALA A 73 6.66 3.36 -11.39
CA ALA A 73 5.66 4.38 -11.66
C ALA A 73 4.57 4.37 -10.57
N PRO A 74 4.04 5.54 -10.16
CA PRO A 74 2.87 5.61 -9.31
C PRO A 74 1.74 4.75 -9.84
N LEU A 75 1.06 4.03 -8.94
CA LEU A 75 -0.20 3.37 -9.29
C LEU A 75 -1.21 4.46 -9.64
N ARG A 76 -1.55 4.55 -10.93
CA ARG A 76 -2.71 5.32 -11.35
C ARG A 76 -3.96 4.59 -10.85
N GLU A 77 -5.04 5.32 -10.63
CA GLU A 77 -6.39 4.75 -10.40
C GLU A 77 -6.89 3.84 -11.55
N GLU A 78 -6.06 3.56 -12.56
CA GLU A 78 -6.24 2.53 -13.58
C GLU A 78 -6.27 1.09 -13.02
N ILE A 79 -6.22 0.88 -11.69
CA ILE A 79 -6.88 -0.28 -11.08
C ILE A 79 -8.40 -0.04 -11.17
N GLY A 80 -8.89 -0.10 -12.40
CA GLY A 80 -10.25 0.12 -12.87
C GLY A 80 -11.24 0.61 -11.82
N GLY A 81 -11.48 1.92 -11.81
CA GLY A 81 -12.82 2.42 -11.50
C GLY A 81 -13.86 1.57 -12.24
N LEU A 82 -15.05 1.42 -11.65
CA LEU A 82 -16.10 0.55 -12.18
C LEU A 82 -16.26 0.76 -13.69
N ASP A 83 -15.82 -0.22 -14.47
CA ASP A 83 -15.90 -0.17 -15.93
C ASP A 83 -17.38 0.03 -16.30
N PRO A 84 -17.74 1.17 -16.93
CA PRO A 84 -19.13 1.48 -17.25
C PRO A 84 -19.78 0.38 -18.09
N GLU A 85 -19.00 -0.33 -18.93
CA GLU A 85 -19.49 -1.47 -19.71
C GLU A 85 -19.78 -2.68 -18.81
N LYS A 86 -18.88 -3.00 -17.87
CA LYS A 86 -19.12 -4.07 -16.89
C LYS A 86 -20.30 -3.76 -15.97
N LEU A 87 -20.47 -2.50 -15.58
CA LEU A 87 -21.64 -2.04 -14.82
C LEU A 87 -22.93 -2.15 -15.63
N GLY A 88 -22.88 -1.79 -16.91
CA GLY A 88 -24.01 -1.96 -17.84
C GLY A 88 -24.41 -3.43 -17.96
N PHE A 89 -23.44 -4.32 -18.09
CA PHE A 89 -23.69 -5.77 -18.14
C PHE A 89 -24.25 -6.33 -16.83
N ALA A 90 -23.70 -5.92 -15.67
CA ALA A 90 -24.21 -6.31 -14.37
C ALA A 90 -25.67 -5.85 -14.16
N ARG A 91 -25.99 -4.60 -14.55
CA ARG A 91 -27.36 -4.07 -14.53
C ARG A 91 -28.28 -4.88 -15.45
N TRP A 92 -27.83 -5.18 -16.66
CA TRP A 92 -28.58 -6.00 -17.62
C TRP A 92 -28.87 -7.40 -17.08
N LEU A 93 -27.91 -8.07 -16.42
CA LEU A 93 -28.13 -9.39 -15.83
C LEU A 93 -29.26 -9.38 -14.76
N VAL A 94 -29.28 -8.34 -13.94
CA VAL A 94 -30.34 -8.13 -12.94
C VAL A 94 -31.68 -7.86 -13.62
N GLU A 95 -31.73 -6.97 -14.61
CA GLU A 95 -32.94 -6.66 -15.39
C GLU A 95 -33.52 -7.90 -16.09
N GLN A 96 -32.65 -8.76 -16.62
CA GLN A 96 -33.05 -9.99 -17.31
C GLN A 96 -33.33 -11.17 -16.36
N LYS A 97 -33.25 -10.98 -15.03
CA LYS A 97 -33.37 -12.04 -14.01
C LYS A 97 -32.47 -13.25 -14.30
N ARG A 98 -31.26 -12.98 -14.82
CA ARG A 98 -30.25 -14.01 -15.12
C ARG A 98 -29.22 -14.17 -14.01
N VAL A 99 -29.46 -13.56 -12.86
CA VAL A 99 -28.71 -13.80 -11.64
C VAL A 99 -29.41 -14.94 -10.92
N ALA A 100 -28.70 -16.03 -10.65
CA ALA A 100 -29.24 -17.12 -9.85
C ALA A 100 -29.51 -16.61 -8.43
N GLU A 101 -30.71 -16.88 -7.91
CA GLU A 101 -30.99 -16.74 -6.49
C GLU A 101 -30.33 -17.93 -5.78
N GLU A 102 -29.39 -17.66 -4.87
CA GLU A 102 -28.94 -18.63 -3.86
C GLU A 102 -29.98 -18.75 -2.73
#